data_AF-A0A6A6UA07-F1
#
_entry.id   AF-A0A6A6UA07-F1
#
_cell.length_a   1.000
_cell.length_b   1.000
_cell.length_c   1.000
_cell.angle_alpha   90.00
_cell.angle_beta   90.00
_cell.angle_gamma   90.00
#
_symmetry.space_group_name_H-M   'P 1'
#
loop_
_entity.id
_entity.type
_entity.pdbx_description
1 polymer ?
#
loop_
_entity_poly.entity_id
_entity_poly.type
_entity_poly.pdbx_seq_one_letter_code
_entity_poly.pdbx_strand_id
1 'polypeptide(L)'
;KGPWSLEEDRCVCYLHQEYLELHGNQSPAWPEIARDMGIRYGHRRTAKQCRERYTQSLRPGLDRSPISSGEGELIMDHVGRFGNNWAEISRRLGNRSDNMIKNWYNSQKKVR
;
A
#
# COMPACT_ATOMS: atom_id res chain seq x y z
N LYS A 1 4.47 -16.50 -3.88
CA LYS A 1 5.15 -15.61 -4.85
C LYS A 1 6.15 -14.74 -4.11
N GLY A 2 7.32 -14.53 -4.69
CA GLY A 2 8.40 -13.73 -4.13
C GLY A 2 8.13 -12.21 -4.08
N PRO A 3 9.17 -11.41 -3.79
CA PRO A 3 9.07 -9.95 -3.70
C PRO A 3 8.52 -9.35 -5.01
N TRP A 4 7.97 -8.15 -4.92
CA TRP A 4 7.52 -7.39 -6.08
C TRP A 4 8.72 -6.81 -6.82
N SER A 5 8.79 -7.00 -8.14
CA SER A 5 9.78 -6.33 -8.98
C SER A 5 9.32 -4.92 -9.34
N LEU A 6 10.27 -4.07 -9.76
CA LEU A 6 9.95 -2.74 -10.30
C LEU A 6 9.08 -2.82 -11.56
N GLU A 7 9.21 -3.88 -12.36
CA GLU A 7 8.37 -4.11 -13.53
C GLU A 7 6.94 -4.45 -13.12
N GLU A 8 6.75 -5.34 -12.14
CA GLU A 8 5.42 -5.64 -11.60
C GLU A 8 4.76 -4.39 -11.01
N ASP A 9 5.52 -3.53 -10.33
CA ASP A 9 5.01 -2.26 -9.79
C ASP A 9 4.53 -1.32 -10.88
N ARG A 10 5.33 -1.14 -11.95
CA ARG A 10 4.95 -0.33 -13.11
C ARG A 10 3.69 -0.87 -13.77
N CYS A 11 3.57 -2.19 -13.92
CA CYS A 11 2.39 -2.83 -14.51
C CYS A 11 1.13 -2.55 -13.69
N VAL A 12 1.18 -2.70 -12.36
CA VAL A 12 0.04 -2.41 -11.49
C VAL A 12 -0.37 -0.94 -11.60
N CYS A 13 0.58 0.00 -11.56
CA CYS A 13 0.30 1.43 -11.68
C CYS A 13 -0.34 1.77 -13.03
N TYR A 14 0.23 1.29 -14.13
CA TYR A 14 -0.25 1.58 -15.48
C TYR A 14 -1.66 1.03 -15.70
N LEU A 15 -1.89 -0.25 -15.40
CA LEU A 15 -3.21 -0.87 -15.57
C LEU A 15 -4.26 -0.25 -14.66
N HIS A 16 -3.88 0.17 -13.44
CA HIS A 16 -4.77 0.90 -12.56
C HIS A 16 -5.17 2.25 -13.17
N GLN A 17 -4.22 3.01 -13.73
CA GLN A 17 -4.50 4.29 -14.36
C GLN A 17 -5.37 4.12 -15.61
N GLU A 18 -5.03 3.19 -16.49
CA GLU A 18 -5.81 2.85 -17.70
C GLU A 18 -7.27 2.51 -17.34
N TYR A 19 -7.48 1.74 -16.26
CA TYR A 19 -8.82 1.42 -15.78
C TYR A 19 -9.60 2.66 -15.31
N LEU A 20 -8.96 3.56 -14.55
CA LEU A 20 -9.63 4.79 -14.08
C LEU A 20 -10.06 5.69 -15.25
N GLU A 21 -9.23 5.79 -16.28
CA GLU A 21 -9.50 6.58 -17.49
C GLU A 21 -10.69 6.02 -18.28
N LEU A 22 -10.81 4.69 -18.37
CA LEU A 22 -11.91 4.01 -19.08
C LEU A 22 -13.23 4.01 -18.30
N HIS A 23 -13.20 3.92 -16.97
CA HIS A 23 -14.38 3.69 -16.13
C HIS A 23 -14.76 4.87 -15.22
N GLY A 24 -14.08 6.01 -15.31
CA GLY A 24 -14.48 7.25 -14.65
C GLY A 24 -14.37 7.24 -13.13
N ASN A 25 -13.17 6.98 -12.59
CA ASN A 25 -12.88 6.95 -11.14
C ASN A 25 -13.74 5.97 -10.30
N GLN A 26 -14.38 4.99 -10.94
CA GLN A 26 -14.98 3.86 -10.22
C GLN A 26 -13.88 3.01 -9.56
N SER A 27 -14.25 2.29 -8.49
CA SER A 27 -13.31 1.41 -7.80
C SER A 27 -12.65 0.45 -8.81
N PRO A 28 -11.31 0.37 -8.86
CA PRO A 28 -10.63 -0.46 -9.84
C PRO A 28 -11.07 -1.91 -9.71
N ALA A 29 -11.42 -2.55 -10.83
CA ALA A 29 -11.61 -3.98 -10.86
C ALA A 29 -10.23 -4.67 -10.73
N TRP A 30 -9.74 -4.81 -9.49
CA TRP A 30 -8.53 -5.57 -9.18
C TRP A 30 -8.47 -6.97 -9.83
N PRO A 31 -9.59 -7.69 -10.02
CA PRO A 31 -9.61 -8.91 -10.83
C PRO A 31 -9.17 -8.70 -12.28
N GLU A 32 -9.58 -7.62 -12.93
CA GLU A 32 -9.18 -7.28 -14.29
C GLU A 32 -7.72 -6.87 -14.37
N ILE A 33 -7.25 -6.03 -13.44
CA ILE A 33 -5.83 -5.65 -13.34
C ILE A 33 -4.95 -6.90 -13.15
N ALA A 34 -5.35 -7.83 -12.28
CA ALA A 34 -4.62 -9.08 -12.06
C ALA A 34 -4.60 -9.98 -13.31
N ARG A 35 -5.75 -10.07 -14.02
CA ARG A 35 -5.87 -10.79 -15.29
C ARG A 35 -4.93 -10.19 -16.34
N ASP A 36 -4.97 -8.88 -16.52
CA ASP A 36 -4.19 -8.17 -17.54
C ASP A 36 -2.70 -8.16 -17.24
N MET A 37 -2.29 -8.07 -15.97
CA MET A 37 -0.90 -8.33 -15.59
C MET A 37 -0.41 -9.72 -16.04
N GLY A 38 -1.26 -10.74 -15.87
CA GLY A 38 -0.93 -12.10 -16.26
C GLY A 38 -0.84 -12.28 -17.77
N ILE A 39 -1.80 -11.72 -18.52
CA ILE A 39 -1.91 -11.90 -19.97
C ILE A 39 -0.92 -11.01 -20.73
N ARG A 40 -0.81 -9.72 -20.39
CA ARG A 40 -0.02 -8.74 -21.13
C ARG A 40 1.46 -8.72 -20.74
N TYR A 41 1.76 -9.01 -19.47
CA TYR A 41 3.11 -8.85 -18.91
C TYR A 41 3.68 -10.14 -18.31
N GLY A 42 2.94 -11.26 -18.35
CA GLY A 42 3.38 -12.55 -17.81
C GLY A 42 3.45 -12.61 -16.27
N HIS A 43 2.97 -11.58 -15.56
CA HIS A 43 3.08 -11.49 -14.11
C HIS A 43 1.81 -11.97 -13.41
N ARG A 44 1.83 -13.21 -12.90
CA ARG A 44 0.65 -13.83 -12.25
C ARG A 44 0.40 -13.41 -10.80
N ARG A 45 -0.14 -12.23 -10.51
CA ARG A 45 -0.54 -11.84 -9.12
C ARG A 45 -2.05 -12.00 -8.96
N THR A 46 -2.53 -12.26 -7.75
CA THR A 46 -3.97 -12.29 -7.47
C THR A 46 -4.52 -10.87 -7.33
N ALA A 47 -5.84 -10.69 -7.52
CA ALA A 47 -6.51 -9.40 -7.31
C ALA A 47 -6.20 -8.80 -5.92
N LYS A 48 -6.20 -9.63 -4.88
CA LYS A 48 -5.84 -9.23 -3.51
C LYS A 48 -4.41 -8.70 -3.45
N GLN A 49 -3.45 -9.40 -4.05
CA GLN A 49 -2.05 -8.98 -4.07
C GLN A 49 -1.86 -7.65 -4.80
N CYS A 50 -2.49 -7.48 -5.97
CA CYS A 50 -2.42 -6.22 -6.72
C CYS A 50 -2.99 -5.06 -5.90
N ARG A 51 -4.18 -5.25 -5.29
CA ARG A 51 -4.80 -4.26 -4.41
C ARG A 51 -3.89 -3.88 -3.25
N GLU A 52 -3.40 -4.86 -2.50
CA GLU A 52 -2.54 -4.64 -1.34
C GLU A 52 -1.26 -3.91 -1.73
N ARG A 53 -0.60 -4.33 -2.82
CA ARG A 53 0.61 -3.67 -3.30
C ARG A 53 0.35 -2.22 -3.66
N TYR A 54 -0.74 -1.96 -4.38
CA TYR A 54 -1.10 -0.60 -4.74
C TYR A 54 -1.39 0.24 -3.50
N THR A 55 -2.30 -0.19 -2.64
CA THR A 55 -2.73 0.61 -1.48
C THR A 55 -1.64 0.81 -0.44
N GLN A 56 -0.73 -0.15 -0.29
CA GLN A 56 0.32 -0.08 0.74
C GLN A 56 1.62 0.57 0.26
N SER A 57 1.88 0.60 -1.06
CA SER A 57 3.18 1.00 -1.59
C SER A 57 3.13 1.89 -2.83
N LEU A 58 2.14 1.74 -3.71
CA LEU A 58 2.15 2.42 -5.02
C LEU A 58 1.17 3.60 -5.12
N ARG A 59 0.18 3.70 -4.23
CA ARG A 59 -0.83 4.77 -4.23
C ARG A 59 -0.16 6.14 -4.29
N PRO A 60 -0.57 7.03 -5.21
CA PRO A 60 -0.15 8.42 -5.21
C PRO A 60 -0.43 9.09 -3.85
N GLY A 61 0.46 10.00 -3.44
CA GLY A 61 0.33 10.71 -2.15
C GLY A 61 0.77 9.92 -0.92
N LEU A 62 1.22 8.67 -1.07
CA LEU A 62 1.96 8.00 0.00
C LEU A 62 3.35 8.59 0.14
N ASP A 63 3.69 9.04 1.35
CA ASP A 63 5.07 9.33 1.71
C ASP A 63 5.80 8.02 1.96
N ARG A 64 6.89 7.81 1.21
CA ARG A 64 7.73 6.60 1.26
C ARG A 64 9.06 6.83 1.99
N SER A 65 9.29 8.04 2.48
CA SER A 65 10.44 8.36 3.33
C SER A 65 10.41 7.53 4.62
N PRO A 66 11.54 7.37 5.32
CA PRO A 66 11.53 6.85 6.68
C PRO A 66 10.56 7.65 7.56
N ILE A 67 9.82 6.97 8.44
CA ILE A 67 8.98 7.64 9.43
C ILE A 67 9.87 8.51 10.32
N SER A 68 9.56 9.81 10.35
CA SER A 68 10.28 10.79 11.16
C SER A 68 10.00 10.58 12.65
N SER A 69 10.83 11.16 13.52
CA SER A 69 10.60 11.09 14.98
C SER A 69 9.26 11.67 15.39
N GLY A 70 8.84 12.80 14.79
CA GLY A 70 7.54 13.42 15.06
C GLY A 70 6.36 12.55 14.62
N GLU A 71 6.44 11.93 13.44
CA GLU A 71 5.44 10.94 13.02
C GLU A 71 5.45 9.71 13.95
N GLY A 72 6.63 9.30 14.41
CA GLY A 72 6.79 8.20 15.35
C GLY A 72 6.09 8.44 16.69
N GLU A 73 6.21 9.64 17.25
CA GLU A 73 5.49 10.04 18.46
C GLU A 73 3.96 9.98 18.26
N LEU A 74 3.47 10.49 17.14
CA LEU A 74 2.05 10.41 16.77
C LEU A 74 1.58 8.96 16.63
N ILE A 75 2.38 8.10 15.99
CA ILE A 75 2.07 6.68 15.87
C ILE A 75 1.98 6.04 17.25
N MET A 76 2.92 6.32 18.16
CA MET A 76 2.90 5.77 19.51
C MET A 76 1.68 6.24 20.32
N ASP A 77 1.33 7.53 20.27
CA ASP A 77 0.10 8.06 20.88
C ASP A 77 -1.14 7.36 20.33
N HIS A 78 -1.24 7.24 19.00
CA HIS A 78 -2.37 6.60 18.36
C HIS A 78 -2.46 5.09 18.66
N VAL A 79 -1.34 4.38 18.74
CA VAL A 79 -1.32 2.97 19.20
C VAL A 79 -1.80 2.88 20.65
N GLY A 80 -1.43 3.82 21.52
CA GLY A 80 -1.93 3.88 22.89
C GLY A 80 -3.45 4.05 22.98
N ARG A 81 -4.04 4.80 22.04
CA ARG A 81 -5.49 5.09 22.00
C ARG A 81 -6.31 4.02 21.27
N PHE A 82 -5.81 3.50 20.16
CA PHE A 82 -6.56 2.63 19.24
C PHE A 82 -6.02 1.19 19.16
N GLY A 83 -4.96 0.88 19.91
CA GLY A 83 -4.28 -0.40 19.84
C GLY A 83 -3.64 -0.64 18.47
N ASN A 84 -3.58 -1.90 18.03
CA ASN A 84 -3.00 -2.30 16.75
C ASN A 84 -3.94 -2.06 15.55
N ASN A 85 -4.82 -1.06 15.61
CA ASN A 85 -5.72 -0.71 14.51
C ASN A 85 -5.00 0.13 13.45
N TRP A 86 -4.08 -0.49 12.71
CA TRP A 86 -3.21 0.19 11.74
C TRP A 86 -3.97 0.93 10.64
N ALA A 87 -5.14 0.42 10.24
CA ALA A 87 -5.99 1.07 9.25
C ALA A 87 -6.53 2.42 9.77
N GLU A 88 -6.97 2.48 11.02
CA GLU A 88 -7.42 3.73 11.65
C GLU A 88 -6.27 4.72 11.84
N ILE A 89 -5.09 4.24 12.24
CA ILE A 89 -3.91 5.08 12.42
C ILE A 89 -3.45 5.66 11.07
N SER A 90 -3.42 4.82 10.02
CA SER A 90 -3.14 5.22 8.65
C SER A 90 -4.10 6.30 8.15
N ARG A 91 -5.39 6.14 8.41
CA ARG A 91 -6.41 7.14 8.07
C ARG A 91 -6.18 8.49 8.76
N ARG A 92 -5.67 8.48 10.00
CA ARG A 92 -5.36 9.70 10.76
C ARG A 92 -4.10 10.42 10.29
N LEU A 93 -3.07 9.67 9.90
CA LEU A 93 -1.86 10.25 9.30
C LEU A 93 -2.09 10.72 7.85
N GLY A 94 -2.97 10.04 7.10
CA GLY A 94 -3.38 10.39 5.74
C GLY A 94 -2.35 10.05 4.66
N ASN A 95 -1.06 10.24 4.95
CA ASN A 95 0.06 10.06 4.01
C ASN A 95 0.83 8.74 4.19
N ARG A 96 0.61 7.98 5.27
CA ARG A 96 1.27 6.70 5.53
C ARG A 96 0.31 5.53 5.33
N SER A 97 0.80 4.39 4.86
CA SER A 97 0.00 3.16 4.81
C SER A 97 0.03 2.43 6.15
N ASP A 98 -1.00 1.62 6.39
CA ASP A 98 -1.13 0.76 7.57
C ASP A 98 0.08 -0.18 7.73
N ASN A 99 0.59 -0.71 6.61
CA ASN A 99 1.76 -1.57 6.60
C ASN A 99 3.05 -0.82 6.98
N MET A 100 3.22 0.43 6.54
CA MET A 100 4.38 1.25 6.91
C MET A 100 4.40 1.52 8.42
N ILE A 101 3.25 1.92 8.98
CA ILE A 101 3.08 2.20 10.40
C ILE A 101 3.39 0.95 11.23
N LYS A 102 2.76 -0.18 10.88
CA LYS A 102 2.98 -1.47 11.56
C LYS A 102 4.45 -1.89 11.51
N ASN A 103 5.10 -1.75 10.35
CA ASN A 103 6.51 -2.14 10.20
C ASN A 103 7.43 -1.28 11.05
N TRP A 104 7.22 0.04 11.06
CA TRP A 104 7.98 0.95 11.92
C TRP A 104 7.75 0.66 13.40
N TYR A 105 6.51 0.49 13.84
CA TYR A 105 6.20 0.19 15.24
C TYR A 105 6.86 -1.12 15.70
N ASN A 106 6.81 -2.16 14.86
CA ASN A 106 7.46 -3.43 15.15
C ASN A 106 9.00 -3.33 15.13
N SER A 107 9.58 -2.43 14.33
CA SER A 107 11.03 -2.20 14.37
C SER A 107 11.46 -1.52 15.66
N GLN A 108 10.66 -0.57 16.18
CA GLN A 108 10.93 0.05 17.49
C GLN A 108 10.89 -0.96 18.64
N LYS A 109 10.00 -1.96 18.56
CA LYS A 109 9.92 -3.04 19.56
C LYS A 109 11.11 -3.98 19.56
N LYS A 110 11.79 -4.17 18.43
CA LYS A 110 12.96 -5.06 18.33
C LYS A 110 14.25 -4.41 18.82
N VAL A 111 14.27 -3.09 18.95
CA VAL A 111 15.42 -2.31 19.42
C VAL A 111 15.40 -2.14 20.95
N ARG A 112 14.29 -2.52 21.60
CA ARG A 112 14.16 -2.62 23.07
C ARG A 112 14.36 -4.06 23.52
#